data_AF-A0AAU5QTV1-F1
#
_entry.id   AF-A0AAU5QTV1-F1
#
_cell.length_a   1.000
_cell.length_b   1.000
_cell.length_c   1.000
_cell.angle_alpha   90.00
_cell.angle_beta   90.00
_cell.angle_gamma   90.00
#
_symmetry.space_group_name_H-M   'P 1'
#
loop_
_entity.id
_entity.type
_entity.pdbx_description
1 polymer ?
#
loop_
_entity_poly.entity_id
_entity_poly.type
_entity_poly.pdbx_seq_one_letter_code
_entity_poly.pdbx_strand_id
1 'polypeptide(L)'
;MTVTINAHQLGRLIDRTINHVGGNSIPQLAGIRLEADATFLYAVASDRYTIAAARYRHQGLDSELFARRTISAGSLPSLREWIAAQPGQTPVTLTVTEDRVRFTTPFSDLGIAAPTSIFIDWRGALRSVIEQLTDEGVPFPALDTHLLARFTAADDIVRVRITANQEAVLIVGEDFLGAQMPARRRRHGIGTDSFTTPDQVHATWQDTLSADTTTAIAMPDAIPAEPSRTRHEVTQDIGETAGDLLEQSILSTHAMRTTDEISTETFAAHATAGVTAWVAYRYLNALHTADPRLAAQIVAETADELDSGEIGEFAWAAATSAGHDPQQWQDAHAKHLADRTAEAPQN
;
A
#
# COMPACT_ATOMS: atom_id res chain seq x y z
N MET A 1 -13.74 -21.11 19.66
CA MET A 1 -13.38 -21.08 18.22
C MET A 1 -12.17 -20.20 18.04
N THR A 2 -11.21 -20.61 17.20
CA THR A 2 -9.92 -19.93 17.04
C THR A 2 -9.53 -19.77 15.57
N VAL A 3 -8.94 -18.63 15.20
CA VAL A 3 -8.35 -18.37 13.88
C VAL A 3 -6.99 -17.72 14.07
N THR A 4 -6.01 -18.10 13.26
CA THR A 4 -4.66 -17.50 13.31
C THR A 4 -4.40 -16.64 12.09
N ILE A 5 -3.82 -15.46 12.31
CA ILE A 5 -3.45 -14.47 11.29
C ILE A 5 -2.18 -13.75 11.74
N ASN A 6 -1.33 -13.30 10.82
CA ASN A 6 -0.15 -12.51 11.18
C ASN A 6 -0.57 -11.10 11.63
N ALA A 7 0.17 -10.50 12.58
CA ALA A 7 -0.13 -9.18 13.12
C ALA A 7 -0.27 -8.11 12.02
N HIS A 8 0.66 -8.08 11.06
CA HIS A 8 0.59 -7.17 9.91
C HIS A 8 -0.71 -7.35 9.11
N GLN A 9 -1.12 -8.59 8.85
CA GLN A 9 -2.33 -8.90 8.07
C GLN A 9 -3.60 -8.51 8.83
N LEU A 10 -3.63 -8.70 10.16
CA LEU A 10 -4.72 -8.20 11.00
C LEU A 10 -4.79 -6.68 10.96
N GLY A 11 -3.63 -5.99 11.04
CA GLY A 11 -3.54 -4.54 10.87
C GLY A 11 -4.13 -4.08 9.54
N ARG A 12 -3.75 -4.73 8.42
CA ARG A 12 -4.30 -4.46 7.09
C ARG A 12 -5.81 -4.60 7.02
N LEU A 13 -6.38 -5.65 7.61
CA LEU A 13 -7.84 -5.84 7.63
C LEU A 13 -8.57 -4.69 8.34
N ILE A 14 -8.02 -4.25 9.48
CA ILE A 14 -8.59 -3.15 10.27
C ILE A 14 -8.43 -1.82 9.53
N ASP A 15 -7.24 -1.51 9.03
CA ASP A 15 -6.95 -0.25 8.33
C ASP A 15 -7.78 -0.10 7.05
N ARG A 16 -7.96 -1.18 6.28
CA ARG A 16 -8.80 -1.20 5.07
C ARG A 16 -10.27 -0.88 5.34
N THR A 17 -10.74 -1.05 6.57
CA THR A 17 -12.18 -0.96 6.89
C THR A 17 -12.54 0.14 7.88
N ILE A 18 -11.60 0.62 8.69
CA ILE A 18 -11.88 1.56 9.79
C ILE A 18 -12.52 2.88 9.33
N ASN A 19 -12.16 3.39 8.15
CA ASN A 19 -12.70 4.63 7.60
C ASN A 19 -14.16 4.52 7.16
N HIS A 20 -14.71 3.31 7.15
CA HIS A 20 -16.09 3.01 6.76
C HIS A 20 -16.98 2.72 7.97
N VAL A 21 -16.50 2.90 9.20
CA VAL A 21 -17.28 2.66 10.42
C VAL A 21 -18.35 3.74 10.59
N GLY A 22 -19.59 3.29 10.83
CA GLY A 22 -20.72 4.17 11.09
C GLY A 22 -20.63 4.88 12.43
N GLY A 23 -21.29 6.03 12.53
CA GLY A 23 -21.42 6.76 13.80
C GLY A 23 -22.25 6.00 14.83
N ASN A 24 -22.05 6.35 16.11
CA ASN A 24 -22.73 5.74 17.26
C ASN A 24 -24.28 5.85 17.24
N SER A 25 -24.84 6.69 16.37
CA SER A 25 -26.29 6.80 16.16
C SER A 25 -26.92 5.53 15.56
N ILE A 26 -26.12 4.65 14.95
CA ILE A 26 -26.58 3.36 14.41
C ILE A 26 -25.71 2.27 15.01
N PRO A 27 -26.11 1.68 16.15
CA PRO A 27 -25.29 0.70 16.88
C PRO A 27 -24.86 -0.50 16.04
N GLN A 28 -25.68 -0.91 15.07
CA GLN A 28 -25.40 -2.01 14.14
C GLN A 28 -24.19 -1.74 13.25
N LEU A 29 -23.84 -0.47 13.04
CA LEU A 29 -22.78 0.00 12.14
C LEU A 29 -21.60 0.62 12.90
N ALA A 30 -21.69 0.70 14.24
CA ALA A 30 -20.73 1.39 15.10
C ALA A 30 -19.48 0.55 15.41
N GLY A 31 -18.91 -0.10 14.40
CA GLY A 31 -17.71 -0.91 14.54
C GLY A 31 -17.32 -1.71 13.30
N ILE A 32 -16.27 -2.51 13.45
CA ILE A 32 -15.82 -3.47 12.45
C ILE A 32 -16.34 -4.85 12.82
N ARG A 33 -17.05 -5.49 11.89
CA ARG A 33 -17.52 -6.87 11.98
C ARG A 33 -16.40 -7.82 11.57
N LEU A 34 -16.00 -8.70 12.48
CA LEU A 34 -15.14 -9.85 12.20
C LEU A 34 -16.01 -11.11 12.01
N GLU A 35 -15.82 -11.78 10.88
CA GLU A 35 -16.47 -13.06 10.56
C GLU A 35 -15.44 -13.96 9.88
N ALA A 36 -15.50 -15.27 10.08
CA ALA A 36 -14.69 -16.19 9.27
C ALA A 36 -15.52 -17.36 8.78
N ASP A 37 -15.19 -17.83 7.59
CA ASP A 37 -15.68 -19.09 7.04
C ASP A 37 -14.53 -20.10 6.91
N ALA A 38 -14.74 -21.19 6.17
CA ALA A 38 -13.75 -22.23 5.99
C ALA A 38 -12.45 -21.74 5.31
N THR A 39 -12.46 -20.61 4.60
CA THR A 39 -11.33 -20.15 3.78
C THR A 39 -10.82 -18.78 4.21
N PHE A 40 -11.71 -17.87 4.60
CA PHE A 40 -11.37 -16.46 4.79
C PHE A 40 -11.82 -15.94 6.15
N LEU A 41 -11.00 -15.08 6.72
CA LEU A 41 -11.35 -14.14 7.79
C LEU A 41 -11.69 -12.80 7.13
N TYR A 42 -12.83 -12.24 7.49
CA TYR A 42 -13.36 -10.99 6.97
C TYR A 42 -13.36 -9.93 8.06
N ALA A 43 -12.95 -8.72 7.68
CA ALA A 43 -13.27 -7.49 8.40
C ALA A 43 -14.24 -6.68 7.53
N VAL A 44 -15.34 -6.21 8.10
CA VAL A 44 -16.37 -5.47 7.38
C VAL A 44 -16.85 -4.26 8.17
N ALA A 45 -16.95 -3.11 7.51
CA ALA A 45 -17.51 -1.89 8.09
C ALA A 45 -18.42 -1.19 7.08
N SER A 46 -19.42 -0.46 7.58
CA SER A 46 -20.29 0.38 6.76
C SER A 46 -20.84 1.54 7.58
N ASP A 47 -21.07 2.68 6.92
CA ASP A 47 -21.61 3.91 7.54
C ASP A 47 -22.91 4.40 6.89
N ARG A 48 -23.60 3.49 6.16
CA ARG A 48 -24.75 3.70 5.25
C ARG A 48 -24.40 4.26 3.88
N TYR A 49 -23.30 5.00 3.75
CA TYR A 49 -22.91 5.62 2.48
C TYR A 49 -21.83 4.82 1.79
N THR A 50 -20.99 4.15 2.57
CA THR A 50 -19.94 3.28 2.09
C THR A 50 -20.01 1.94 2.80
N ILE A 51 -19.49 0.92 2.15
CA ILE A 51 -19.23 -0.39 2.73
C ILE A 51 -17.85 -0.85 2.27
N ALA A 52 -17.11 -1.48 3.18
CA ALA A 52 -15.80 -2.02 2.92
C ALA A 52 -15.69 -3.39 3.57
N ALA A 53 -15.25 -4.38 2.79
CA ALA A 53 -14.98 -5.73 3.21
C ALA A 53 -13.56 -6.10 2.79
N ALA A 54 -12.69 -6.33 3.77
CA ALA A 54 -11.36 -6.88 3.54
C ALA A 54 -11.34 -8.34 3.96
N ARG A 55 -10.57 -9.17 3.25
CA ARG A 55 -10.44 -10.60 3.57
C ARG A 55 -8.98 -11.02 3.74
N TYR A 56 -8.77 -12.06 4.50
CA TYR A 56 -7.49 -12.74 4.66
C TYR A 56 -7.72 -14.24 4.58
N ARG A 57 -6.94 -14.93 3.75
CA ARG A 57 -7.01 -16.38 3.64
C ARG A 57 -6.32 -17.02 4.84
N HIS A 58 -7.06 -17.70 5.69
CA HIS A 58 -6.50 -18.43 6.83
C HIS A 58 -6.33 -19.92 6.50
N GLN A 59 -5.69 -20.65 7.42
CA GLN A 59 -5.60 -22.10 7.41
C GLN A 59 -6.13 -22.60 8.76
N GLY A 60 -7.10 -23.51 8.76
CA GLY A 60 -7.45 -24.28 9.96
C GLY A 60 -8.78 -23.99 10.67
N LEU A 61 -9.81 -23.50 9.97
CA LEU A 61 -11.19 -23.74 10.43
C LEU A 61 -11.75 -24.99 9.74
N ASP A 62 -12.00 -26.03 10.52
CA ASP A 62 -12.70 -27.26 10.09
C ASP A 62 -14.20 -26.97 9.87
N SER A 63 -14.51 -26.09 8.92
CA SER A 63 -15.86 -25.70 8.46
C SER A 63 -16.80 -25.02 9.46
N GLU A 64 -16.45 -24.90 10.74
CA GLU A 64 -17.22 -24.09 11.70
C GLU A 64 -17.02 -22.60 11.44
N LEU A 65 -18.11 -21.88 11.15
CA LEU A 65 -18.12 -20.43 11.02
C LEU A 65 -17.64 -19.80 12.32
N PHE A 66 -16.57 -19.00 12.25
CA PHE A 66 -16.14 -18.17 13.38
C PHE A 66 -17.30 -17.27 13.79
N ALA A 67 -17.65 -17.33 15.08
CA ALA A 67 -18.75 -16.56 15.63
C ALA A 67 -18.59 -15.08 15.27
N ARG A 68 -19.60 -14.55 14.59
CA ARG A 68 -19.59 -13.20 14.02
C ARG A 68 -19.62 -12.17 15.15
N ARG A 69 -18.62 -11.28 15.22
CA ARG A 69 -18.42 -10.33 16.33
C ARG A 69 -18.15 -8.94 15.80
N THR A 70 -18.72 -7.92 16.44
CA THR A 70 -18.49 -6.53 16.06
C THR A 70 -17.64 -5.85 17.11
N ILE A 71 -16.46 -5.40 16.71
CA ILE A 71 -15.55 -4.61 17.53
C ILE A 71 -15.99 -3.16 17.46
N SER A 72 -16.36 -2.59 18.60
CA SER A 72 -16.87 -1.22 18.65
C SER A 72 -15.83 -0.20 18.19
N ALA A 73 -16.28 0.88 17.57
CA ALA A 73 -15.42 1.97 17.10
C ALA A 73 -14.47 2.49 18.19
N GLY A 74 -14.94 2.60 19.44
CA GLY A 74 -14.14 3.07 20.57
C GLY A 74 -13.00 2.13 20.98
N SER A 75 -13.06 0.85 20.61
CA SER A 75 -11.99 -0.13 20.90
C SER A 75 -10.97 -0.25 19.77
N LEU A 76 -11.25 0.29 18.58
CA LEU A 76 -10.38 0.16 17.42
C LEU A 76 -9.01 0.85 17.60
N PRO A 77 -8.90 2.04 18.22
CA PRO A 77 -7.58 2.63 18.48
C PRO A 77 -6.70 1.72 19.32
N SER A 78 -7.20 1.17 20.43
CA SER A 78 -6.45 0.25 21.28
C SER A 78 -6.05 -1.03 20.57
N LEU A 79 -6.93 -1.56 19.71
CA LEU A 79 -6.59 -2.71 18.88
C LEU A 79 -5.46 -2.39 17.90
N ARG A 80 -5.53 -1.24 17.22
CA ARG A 80 -4.49 -0.82 16.25
C ARG A 80 -3.14 -0.62 16.93
N GLU A 81 -3.09 0.08 18.06
CA GLU A 81 -1.86 0.28 18.84
C GLU A 81 -1.28 -1.06 19.31
N TRP A 82 -2.13 -1.96 19.79
CA TRP A 82 -1.68 -3.29 20.22
C TRP A 82 -1.12 -4.13 19.07
N ILE A 83 -1.75 -4.06 17.88
CA ILE A 83 -1.25 -4.72 16.66
C ILE A 83 0.09 -4.12 16.23
N ALA A 84 0.20 -2.79 16.20
CA ALA A 84 1.40 -2.06 15.79
C ALA A 84 2.60 -2.33 16.71
N ALA A 85 2.36 -2.66 17.98
CA ALA A 85 3.40 -3.06 18.93
C ALA A 85 3.96 -4.47 18.68
N GLN A 86 3.37 -5.27 17.79
CA GLN A 86 3.87 -6.62 17.47
C GLN A 86 4.76 -6.59 16.22
N PRO A 87 5.81 -7.43 16.14
CA PRO A 87 6.48 -7.69 14.87
C PRO A 87 5.48 -8.20 13.81
N GLY A 88 5.61 -7.73 12.56
CA GLY A 88 4.61 -7.98 11.51
C GLY A 88 4.30 -9.47 11.26
N GLN A 89 5.33 -10.33 11.27
CA GLN A 89 5.17 -11.78 11.11
C GLN A 89 4.63 -12.51 12.35
N THR A 90 4.45 -11.85 13.49
CA THR A 90 4.00 -12.51 14.72
C THR A 90 2.59 -13.08 14.53
N PRO A 91 2.39 -14.39 14.78
CA PRO A 91 1.07 -14.99 14.68
C PRO A 91 0.18 -14.46 15.83
N VAL A 92 -1.01 -14.00 15.46
CA VAL A 92 -2.08 -13.57 16.35
C VAL A 92 -3.19 -14.61 16.28
N THR A 93 -3.48 -15.23 17.42
CA THR A 93 -4.61 -16.14 17.58
C THR A 93 -5.83 -15.36 18.06
N LEU A 94 -6.88 -15.32 17.25
CA LEU A 94 -8.17 -14.76 17.59
C LEU A 94 -9.04 -15.83 18.23
N THR A 95 -9.46 -15.62 19.46
CA THR A 95 -10.40 -16.51 20.18
C THR A 95 -11.69 -15.78 20.48
N VAL A 96 -12.82 -16.36 20.11
CA VAL A 96 -14.15 -15.76 20.38
C VAL A 96 -14.85 -16.47 21.52
N THR A 97 -15.37 -15.67 22.45
CA THR A 97 -16.31 -16.07 23.49
C THR A 97 -17.68 -15.42 23.25
N GLU A 98 -18.64 -15.61 24.15
CA GLU A 98 -20.01 -15.07 24.00
C GLU A 98 -20.04 -13.54 23.89
N ASP A 99 -19.17 -12.85 24.64
CA ASP A 99 -19.17 -11.41 24.86
C ASP A 99 -17.84 -10.71 24.51
N ARG A 100 -16.82 -11.47 24.07
CA ARG A 100 -15.46 -10.96 23.89
C ARG A 100 -14.76 -11.59 22.70
N VAL A 101 -13.87 -10.83 22.09
CA VAL A 101 -12.83 -11.33 21.18
C VAL A 101 -11.48 -11.15 21.88
N ARG A 102 -10.71 -12.22 22.00
CA ARG A 102 -9.35 -12.19 22.54
C ARG A 102 -8.35 -12.36 21.41
N PHE A 103 -7.35 -11.50 21.38
CA PHE A 103 -6.20 -11.54 20.50
C PHE A 103 -5.00 -11.98 21.34
N THR A 104 -4.34 -13.05 20.95
CA THR A 104 -3.22 -13.60 21.72
C THR A 104 -2.00 -13.74 20.81
N THR A 105 -0.87 -13.22 21.24
CA THR A 105 0.47 -13.50 20.68
C THR A 105 1.28 -14.32 21.69
N PRO A 106 2.49 -14.82 21.34
CA PRO A 106 3.35 -15.50 22.31
C PRO A 106 3.73 -14.66 23.54
N PHE A 107 3.67 -13.32 23.43
CA PHE A 107 4.20 -12.40 24.45
C PHE A 107 3.16 -11.43 25.02
N SER A 108 1.95 -11.36 24.45
CA SER A 108 0.91 -10.44 24.92
C SER A 108 -0.49 -10.93 24.58
N ASP A 109 -1.49 -10.40 25.28
CA ASP A 109 -2.88 -10.64 24.96
C ASP A 109 -3.73 -9.38 25.11
N LEU A 110 -4.77 -9.27 24.28
CA LEU A 110 -5.74 -8.19 24.32
C LEU A 110 -7.15 -8.79 24.26
N GLY A 111 -7.98 -8.46 25.24
CA GLY A 111 -9.39 -8.85 25.26
C GLY A 111 -10.30 -7.65 25.02
N ILE A 112 -11.11 -7.70 23.96
CA ILE A 112 -12.05 -6.62 23.60
C ILE A 112 -13.49 -7.11 23.75
N ALA A 113 -14.30 -6.37 24.49
CA ALA A 113 -15.74 -6.62 24.59
C ALA A 113 -16.39 -6.45 23.21
N ALA A 114 -17.09 -7.49 22.77
CA ALA A 114 -17.70 -7.59 21.46
C ALA A 114 -19.00 -8.39 21.57
N PRO A 115 -20.06 -7.81 22.17
CA PRO A 115 -21.32 -8.51 22.31
C PRO A 115 -21.88 -8.88 20.93
N THR A 116 -22.67 -9.96 20.90
CA THR A 116 -23.36 -10.35 19.67
C THR A 116 -24.34 -9.25 19.25
N SER A 117 -24.15 -8.71 18.06
CA SER A 117 -25.03 -7.68 17.49
C SER A 117 -25.53 -8.08 16.11
N ILE A 118 -26.71 -7.56 15.76
CA ILE A 118 -27.24 -7.61 14.40
C ILE A 118 -26.38 -6.67 13.54
N PHE A 119 -25.90 -7.19 12.43
CA PHE A 119 -25.15 -6.45 11.42
C PHE A 119 -25.93 -6.52 10.09
N ILE A 120 -25.69 -5.57 9.19
CA ILE A 120 -26.30 -5.59 7.86
C ILE A 120 -25.89 -6.85 7.09
N ASP A 121 -26.75 -7.32 6.17
CA ASP A 121 -26.35 -8.37 5.22
C ASP A 121 -25.39 -7.77 4.17
N TRP A 122 -24.13 -7.67 4.56
CA TRP A 122 -23.08 -7.09 3.74
C TRP A 122 -22.80 -7.90 2.47
N ARG A 123 -23.00 -9.24 2.52
CA ARG A 123 -22.82 -10.11 1.36
C ARG A 123 -23.92 -9.89 0.34
N GLY A 124 -25.17 -9.81 0.79
CA GLY A 124 -26.30 -9.44 -0.05
C GLY A 124 -26.11 -8.05 -0.66
N ALA A 125 -25.74 -7.05 0.15
CA ALA A 125 -25.51 -5.69 -0.32
C ALA A 125 -24.42 -5.62 -1.41
N LEU A 126 -23.23 -6.18 -1.17
CA LEU A 126 -22.15 -6.16 -2.17
C LEU A 126 -22.47 -6.99 -3.41
N ARG A 127 -23.18 -8.12 -3.27
CA ARG A 127 -23.65 -8.92 -4.40
C ARG A 127 -24.58 -8.10 -5.29
N SER A 128 -25.55 -7.39 -4.70
CA SER A 128 -26.45 -6.51 -5.46
C SER A 128 -25.69 -5.43 -6.23
N VAL A 129 -24.63 -4.86 -5.66
CA VAL A 129 -23.78 -3.88 -6.37
C VAL A 129 -23.00 -4.53 -7.52
N ILE A 130 -22.50 -5.75 -7.35
CA ILE A 130 -21.81 -6.49 -8.43
C ILE A 130 -22.78 -6.80 -9.58
N GLU A 131 -24.01 -7.20 -9.26
CA GLU A 131 -25.03 -7.61 -10.21
C GLU A 131 -25.75 -6.43 -10.89
N GLN A 132 -25.49 -5.18 -10.48
CA GLN A 132 -26.02 -3.99 -11.15
C GLN A 132 -25.61 -4.00 -12.63
N LEU A 133 -26.58 -3.77 -13.51
CA LEU A 133 -26.37 -3.61 -14.94
C LEU A 133 -25.97 -2.15 -15.22
N THR A 134 -25.04 -1.97 -16.15
CA THR A 134 -24.64 -0.65 -16.64
C THR A 134 -25.29 -0.48 -18.01
N ASP A 135 -26.31 0.37 -18.12
CA ASP A 135 -26.93 0.69 -19.40
C ASP A 135 -26.17 1.84 -20.07
N GLU A 136 -25.91 1.72 -21.37
CA GLU A 136 -25.31 2.79 -22.16
C GLU A 136 -26.23 4.02 -22.21
N GLY A 137 -25.64 5.21 -22.07
CA GLY A 137 -26.37 6.48 -22.09
C GLY A 137 -27.01 6.89 -20.76
N VAL A 138 -26.88 6.09 -19.71
CA VAL A 138 -27.30 6.49 -18.36
C VAL A 138 -26.32 7.52 -17.80
N PRO A 139 -26.80 8.59 -17.14
CA PRO A 139 -25.93 9.58 -16.56
C PRO A 139 -24.94 8.97 -15.55
N PHE A 140 -23.72 9.50 -15.50
CA PHE A 140 -22.72 9.01 -14.55
C PHE A 140 -22.99 9.54 -13.12
N PRO A 141 -22.66 8.77 -12.07
CA PRO A 141 -22.95 9.13 -10.69
C PRO A 141 -22.09 10.28 -10.18
N ALA A 142 -22.69 11.16 -9.38
CA ALA A 142 -21.95 12.14 -8.58
C ALA A 142 -21.40 11.47 -7.31
N LEU A 143 -20.09 11.55 -7.07
CA LEU A 143 -19.42 10.97 -5.90
C LEU A 143 -18.96 12.05 -4.93
N ASP A 144 -19.16 11.82 -3.62
CA ASP A 144 -18.55 12.63 -2.57
C ASP A 144 -17.06 12.25 -2.48
N THR A 145 -16.18 13.23 -2.73
CA THR A 145 -14.73 13.02 -2.73
C THR A 145 -14.17 12.69 -1.34
N HIS A 146 -14.82 13.14 -0.26
CA HIS A 146 -14.43 12.74 1.09
C HIS A 146 -14.75 11.28 1.37
N LEU A 147 -15.82 10.74 0.78
CA LEU A 147 -16.12 9.31 0.85
C LEU A 147 -15.16 8.52 -0.05
N LEU A 148 -14.84 9.04 -1.23
CA LEU A 148 -13.92 8.39 -2.16
C LEU A 148 -12.51 8.27 -1.58
N ALA A 149 -12.04 9.32 -0.90
CA ALA A 149 -10.73 9.36 -0.26
C ALA A 149 -10.55 8.31 0.84
N ARG A 150 -11.62 7.68 1.34
CA ARG A 150 -11.52 6.60 2.35
C ARG A 150 -10.97 5.31 1.77
N PHE A 151 -11.16 5.11 0.47
CA PHE A 151 -10.71 3.92 -0.25
C PHE A 151 -9.21 3.97 -0.59
N THR A 152 -8.48 5.04 -0.24
CA THR A 152 -7.01 5.08 -0.33
C THR A 152 -6.35 4.03 0.56
N ALA A 153 -7.02 3.64 1.65
CA ALA A 153 -6.56 2.57 2.53
C ALA A 153 -6.86 1.16 2.01
N ALA A 154 -7.63 1.03 0.92
CA ALA A 154 -8.06 -0.26 0.37
C ALA A 154 -6.88 -0.99 -0.30
N ASP A 155 -6.21 -0.34 -1.23
CA ASP A 155 -4.99 -0.80 -1.91
C ASP A 155 -4.33 0.36 -2.66
N ASP A 156 -3.09 0.16 -3.07
CA ASP A 156 -2.34 1.14 -3.89
C ASP A 156 -2.97 1.28 -5.29
N ILE A 157 -3.51 0.17 -5.81
CA ILE A 157 -4.22 0.12 -7.08
C ILE A 157 -5.60 -0.49 -6.86
N VAL A 158 -6.64 0.26 -7.23
CA VAL A 158 -8.03 -0.22 -7.17
C VAL A 158 -8.68 -0.16 -8.55
N ARG A 159 -9.52 -1.14 -8.83
CA ARG A 159 -10.43 -1.11 -9.98
C ARG A 159 -11.74 -0.48 -9.56
N VAL A 160 -12.20 0.50 -10.33
CA VAL A 160 -13.46 1.18 -10.10
C VAL A 160 -14.41 0.84 -11.22
N ARG A 161 -15.58 0.27 -10.89
CA ARG A 161 -16.68 0.10 -11.83
C ARG A 161 -17.73 1.17 -11.56
N ILE A 162 -17.79 2.11 -12.48
CA ILE A 162 -18.84 3.15 -12.50
C ILE A 162 -20.11 2.50 -13.05
N THR A 163 -21.20 2.65 -12.30
CA THR A 163 -22.52 2.10 -12.64
C THR A 163 -23.39 3.21 -13.23
N ALA A 164 -24.63 3.35 -12.76
CA ALA A 164 -25.60 4.33 -13.21
C ALA A 164 -25.76 5.47 -12.20
N ASN A 165 -26.37 6.59 -12.63
CA ASN A 165 -26.79 7.63 -11.71
C ASN A 165 -27.70 7.05 -10.63
N GLN A 166 -27.45 7.42 -9.38
CA GLN A 166 -28.14 6.92 -8.17
C GLN A 166 -27.83 5.48 -7.75
N GLU A 167 -27.05 4.73 -8.54
CA GLU A 167 -26.53 3.41 -8.19
C GLU A 167 -25.13 3.50 -7.54
N ALA A 168 -24.82 2.51 -6.72
CA ALA A 168 -23.54 2.46 -6.01
C ALA A 168 -22.38 2.19 -6.98
N VAL A 169 -21.23 2.84 -6.74
CA VAL A 169 -19.99 2.56 -7.45
C VAL A 169 -19.24 1.44 -6.72
N LEU A 170 -18.76 0.46 -7.48
CA LEU A 170 -18.01 -0.69 -6.96
C LEU A 170 -16.50 -0.40 -7.01
N ILE A 171 -15.81 -0.74 -5.93
CA ILE A 171 -14.36 -0.57 -5.77
C ILE A 171 -13.78 -1.94 -5.41
N VAL A 172 -12.78 -2.38 -6.17
CA VAL A 172 -12.19 -3.72 -6.04
C VAL A 172 -10.67 -3.60 -5.91
N GLY A 173 -10.12 -4.16 -4.83
CA GLY A 173 -8.68 -4.37 -4.63
C GLY A 173 -8.34 -5.88 -4.64
N GLU A 174 -7.10 -6.24 -4.34
CA GLU A 174 -6.66 -7.65 -4.41
C GLU A 174 -7.41 -8.55 -3.42
N ASP A 175 -7.57 -8.07 -2.19
CA ASP A 175 -8.30 -8.72 -1.10
C ASP A 175 -9.29 -7.77 -0.42
N PHE A 176 -9.87 -6.91 -1.25
CA PHE A 176 -10.77 -5.85 -0.82
C PHE A 176 -11.96 -5.73 -1.77
N LEU A 177 -13.15 -5.56 -1.19
CA LEU A 177 -14.36 -5.23 -1.91
C LEU A 177 -15.08 -4.10 -1.18
N GLY A 178 -15.37 -3.02 -1.89
CA GLY A 178 -16.07 -1.87 -1.33
C GLY A 178 -17.09 -1.30 -2.29
N ALA A 179 -18.02 -0.52 -1.75
CA ALA A 179 -18.97 0.22 -2.56
C ALA A 179 -19.26 1.58 -1.93
N GLN A 180 -19.54 2.56 -2.77
CA GLN A 180 -19.93 3.91 -2.39
C GLN A 180 -21.28 4.29 -3.02
N MET A 181 -22.22 4.72 -2.19
CA MET A 181 -23.45 5.33 -2.64
C MET A 181 -23.17 6.71 -3.27
N PRO A 182 -23.87 7.06 -4.37
CA PRO A 182 -23.71 8.36 -4.98
C PRO A 182 -24.31 9.46 -4.12
N ALA A 183 -23.78 10.67 -4.27
CA ALA A 183 -24.30 11.87 -3.64
C ALA A 183 -25.68 12.21 -4.22
N ARG A 184 -26.72 12.16 -3.37
CA ARG A 184 -28.11 12.48 -3.77
C ARG A 184 -28.52 13.93 -3.55
N ARG A 185 -27.72 14.70 -2.81
CA ARG A 185 -28.00 16.10 -2.45
C ARG A 185 -26.70 16.89 -2.41
N ARG A 186 -26.78 18.17 -2.79
CA ARG A 186 -25.67 19.11 -2.63
C ARG A 186 -25.18 19.12 -1.18
N ARG A 187 -23.87 18.91 -0.98
CA ARG A 187 -23.21 19.33 0.26
C ARG A 187 -22.61 20.73 0.10
N HIS A 188 -21.93 21.06 -1.01
CA HIS A 188 -21.48 22.41 -1.39
C HIS A 188 -21.16 22.42 -2.92
N GLY A 189 -21.39 23.53 -3.64
CA GLY A 189 -21.02 23.64 -5.07
C GLY A 189 -21.93 22.89 -6.06
N ILE A 190 -21.44 22.61 -7.28
CA ILE A 190 -22.13 22.07 -8.48
C ILE A 190 -23.34 21.16 -8.15
N GLY A 191 -24.46 21.36 -8.86
CA GLY A 191 -25.66 20.52 -8.68
C GLY A 191 -25.42 19.08 -9.11
N THR A 192 -25.99 18.12 -8.39
CA THR A 192 -25.95 16.69 -8.77
C THR A 192 -26.64 16.40 -10.10
N ASP A 193 -27.39 17.38 -10.62
CA ASP A 193 -28.14 17.30 -11.89
C ASP A 193 -27.41 18.01 -13.04
N SER A 194 -26.21 18.54 -12.81
CA SER A 194 -25.38 19.17 -13.84
C SER A 194 -24.22 18.25 -14.21
N PHE A 195 -23.77 18.31 -15.46
CA PHE A 195 -22.68 17.47 -15.97
C PHE A 195 -22.98 15.98 -15.82
N THR A 196 -24.20 15.55 -16.12
CA THR A 196 -24.61 14.16 -15.93
C THR A 196 -24.26 13.29 -17.14
N THR A 197 -24.01 13.90 -18.30
CA THR A 197 -23.65 13.21 -19.55
C THR A 197 -22.40 13.82 -20.19
N PRO A 198 -21.65 13.05 -21.01
CA PRO A 198 -20.50 13.57 -21.74
C PRO A 198 -20.83 14.80 -22.59
N ASP A 199 -21.99 14.84 -23.24
CA ASP A 199 -22.42 15.97 -24.06
C ASP A 199 -22.57 17.26 -23.25
N GLN A 200 -23.12 17.19 -22.03
CA GLN A 200 -23.23 18.35 -21.14
C GLN A 200 -21.86 18.86 -20.69
N VAL A 201 -20.94 17.95 -20.40
CA VAL A 201 -19.55 18.29 -20.08
C VAL A 201 -18.90 18.96 -21.27
N HIS A 202 -18.97 18.35 -22.45
CA HIS A 202 -18.39 18.87 -23.67
C HIS A 202 -18.93 20.26 -24.00
N ALA A 203 -20.26 20.46 -23.96
CA ALA A 203 -20.88 21.75 -24.24
C ALA A 203 -20.42 22.86 -23.26
N THR A 204 -20.19 22.52 -21.99
CA THR A 204 -19.77 23.50 -20.98
C THR A 204 -18.27 23.82 -21.09
N TRP A 205 -17.45 22.82 -21.42
CA TRP A 205 -16.00 22.96 -21.53
C TRP A 205 -15.54 23.24 -22.97
N GLN A 206 -16.47 23.45 -23.90
CA GLN A 206 -16.18 23.55 -25.33
C GLN A 206 -15.12 24.60 -25.63
N ASP A 207 -15.26 25.81 -25.09
CA ASP A 207 -14.31 26.91 -25.35
C ASP A 207 -12.90 26.61 -24.81
N THR A 208 -12.81 25.84 -23.72
CA THR A 208 -11.53 25.43 -23.10
C THR A 208 -10.89 24.28 -23.86
N LEU A 209 -11.68 23.26 -24.25
CA LEU A 209 -11.20 22.05 -24.91
C LEU A 209 -10.98 22.23 -26.41
N SER A 210 -11.57 23.26 -27.03
CA SER A 210 -11.41 23.57 -28.45
C SER A 210 -10.19 24.47 -28.73
N ALA A 211 -9.34 24.74 -27.73
CA ALA A 211 -8.13 25.53 -27.92
C ALA A 211 -7.10 24.78 -28.82
N ASP A 212 -6.96 25.30 -30.04
CA ASP A 212 -5.84 25.16 -31.00
C ASP A 212 -5.31 23.75 -31.36
N THR A 213 -6.05 22.69 -31.06
CA THR A 213 -5.69 21.33 -31.50
C THR A 213 -6.91 20.57 -32.02
N THR A 214 -6.99 20.39 -33.34
CA THR A 214 -8.01 19.56 -34.01
C THR A 214 -7.73 18.06 -33.92
N THR A 215 -6.60 17.68 -33.32
CA THR A 215 -6.18 16.28 -33.22
C THR A 215 -6.50 15.76 -31.83
N ALA A 216 -7.32 14.72 -31.73
CA ALA A 216 -7.51 14.00 -30.48
C ALA A 216 -6.16 13.39 -30.05
N ILE A 217 -5.57 13.94 -28.99
CA ILE A 217 -4.37 13.37 -28.37
C ILE A 217 -4.85 12.37 -27.34
N ALA A 218 -4.56 11.09 -27.56
CA ALA A 218 -4.74 10.08 -26.51
C ALA A 218 -3.80 10.45 -25.34
N MET A 219 -4.30 10.32 -24.12
CA MET A 219 -3.40 10.36 -22.96
C MET A 219 -2.29 9.32 -23.19
N PRO A 220 -1.02 9.73 -23.22
CA PRO A 220 0.06 8.79 -23.48
C PRO A 220 0.11 7.79 -22.32
N ASP A 221 0.30 6.51 -22.64
CA ASP A 221 0.34 5.40 -21.65
C ASP A 221 1.37 5.67 -20.53
N ALA A 222 2.39 6.47 -20.85
CA ALA A 222 3.23 7.20 -19.90
C ALA A 222 3.69 8.50 -20.58
N ILE A 223 3.75 9.61 -19.85
CA ILE A 223 4.57 10.74 -20.31
C ILE A 223 6.01 10.22 -20.27
N PRO A 224 6.73 10.13 -21.40
CA PRO A 224 8.08 9.60 -21.40
C PRO A 224 8.90 10.39 -20.39
N ALA A 225 9.47 9.72 -19.40
CA ALA A 225 10.54 10.31 -18.62
C ALA A 225 11.59 10.79 -19.63
N GLU A 226 12.04 12.03 -19.53
CA GLU A 226 13.07 12.51 -20.45
C GLU A 226 14.23 11.51 -20.46
N PRO A 227 14.80 11.15 -21.63
CA PRO A 227 15.93 10.22 -21.70
C PRO A 227 17.16 10.73 -20.92
N SER A 228 17.13 12.01 -20.53
CA SER A 228 18.01 12.62 -19.54
C SER A 228 17.24 12.94 -18.25
N ARG A 229 16.64 11.94 -17.59
CA ARG A 229 16.45 12.04 -16.14
C ARG A 229 17.82 12.42 -15.59
N THR A 230 17.92 13.60 -14.98
CA THR A 230 19.12 13.97 -14.24
C THR A 230 19.44 12.81 -13.30
N ARG A 231 20.72 12.44 -13.24
CA ARG A 231 21.31 11.28 -12.53
C ARG A 231 20.95 11.15 -11.02
N HIS A 232 20.02 11.96 -10.53
CA HIS A 232 19.69 12.18 -9.13
C HIS A 232 18.17 12.21 -8.85
N GLU A 233 17.29 11.85 -9.80
CA GLU A 233 15.90 11.57 -9.43
C GLU A 233 15.81 10.10 -9.00
N VAL A 234 15.80 9.86 -7.69
CA VAL A 234 15.63 8.51 -7.17
C VAL A 234 14.16 8.14 -7.18
N THR A 235 13.82 7.02 -7.82
CA THR A 235 12.45 6.54 -7.86
C THR A 235 11.99 6.08 -6.48
N GLN A 236 10.77 6.45 -6.10
CA GLN A 236 10.08 5.91 -4.92
C GLN A 236 9.32 4.63 -5.25
N ASP A 237 9.25 4.23 -6.52
CA ASP A 237 8.56 3.01 -6.95
C ASP A 237 9.42 1.78 -6.70
N ILE A 238 8.85 0.80 -6.01
CA ILE A 238 9.55 -0.43 -5.64
C ILE A 238 9.85 -1.34 -6.84
N GLY A 239 8.97 -1.36 -7.84
CA GLY A 239 9.13 -2.15 -9.06
C GLY A 239 10.23 -1.58 -9.95
N GLU A 240 10.27 -0.26 -10.10
CA GLU A 240 11.32 0.46 -10.79
C GLU A 240 12.66 0.30 -10.05
N THR A 241 12.70 0.52 -8.73
CA THR A 241 13.92 0.28 -7.92
C THR A 241 14.44 -1.16 -8.07
N ALA A 242 13.55 -2.16 -8.01
CA ALA A 242 13.95 -3.55 -8.20
C ALA A 242 14.47 -3.81 -9.62
N GLY A 243 13.86 -3.18 -10.63
CA GLY A 243 14.30 -3.19 -12.02
C GLY A 243 15.71 -2.62 -12.18
N ASP A 244 15.96 -1.43 -11.64
CA ASP A 244 17.24 -0.72 -11.70
C ASP A 244 18.37 -1.52 -11.03
N LEU A 245 18.09 -2.14 -9.88
CA LEU A 245 19.05 -3.01 -9.19
C LEU A 245 19.44 -4.23 -10.05
N LEU A 246 18.46 -4.86 -10.71
CA LEU A 246 18.70 -5.97 -11.63
C LEU A 246 19.49 -5.52 -12.86
N GLU A 247 19.11 -4.39 -13.46
CA GLU A 247 19.81 -3.80 -14.60
C GLU A 247 21.26 -3.50 -14.23
N GLN A 248 21.51 -2.86 -13.10
CA GLN A 248 22.87 -2.54 -12.64
C GLN A 248 23.71 -3.79 -12.39
N SER A 249 23.13 -4.87 -11.85
CA SER A 249 23.81 -6.15 -11.72
C SER A 249 24.19 -6.74 -13.08
N ILE A 250 23.31 -6.66 -14.08
CA ILE A 250 23.56 -7.16 -15.44
C ILE A 250 24.64 -6.31 -16.13
N LEU A 251 24.48 -4.98 -16.12
CA LEU A 251 25.41 -4.04 -16.75
C LEU A 251 26.81 -4.16 -16.14
N SER A 252 26.91 -4.25 -14.82
CA SER A 252 28.21 -4.43 -14.14
C SER A 252 28.84 -5.77 -14.48
N THR A 253 28.06 -6.85 -14.54
CA THR A 253 28.56 -8.17 -14.94
C THR A 253 29.01 -8.20 -16.39
N HIS A 254 28.28 -7.51 -17.27
CA HIS A 254 28.63 -7.38 -18.68
C HIS A 254 29.92 -6.56 -18.85
N ALA A 255 30.04 -5.41 -18.19
CA ALA A 255 31.22 -4.55 -18.25
C ALA A 255 32.49 -5.28 -17.80
N MET A 256 32.42 -6.08 -16.73
CA MET A 256 33.54 -6.91 -16.27
C MET A 256 33.97 -7.99 -17.27
N ARG A 257 33.07 -8.44 -18.16
CA ARG A 257 33.32 -9.55 -19.10
C ARG A 257 33.71 -9.12 -20.50
N THR A 258 33.35 -7.90 -20.90
CA THR A 258 33.44 -7.45 -22.31
C THR A 258 34.48 -6.36 -22.54
N THR A 259 35.08 -5.85 -21.48
CA THR A 259 36.08 -4.78 -21.57
C THR A 259 37.48 -5.41 -21.57
N ASP A 260 38.12 -5.47 -22.74
CA ASP A 260 39.42 -6.12 -22.94
C ASP A 260 40.58 -5.46 -22.15
N GLU A 261 40.45 -4.16 -21.79
CA GLU A 261 41.41 -3.41 -20.97
C GLU A 261 40.71 -2.64 -19.84
N ILE A 262 40.08 -3.36 -18.91
CA ILE A 262 39.53 -2.76 -17.69
C ILE A 262 40.63 -2.57 -16.64
N SER A 263 40.78 -1.36 -16.11
CA SER A 263 41.70 -1.12 -15.00
C SER A 263 41.25 -1.93 -13.77
N THR A 264 42.19 -2.30 -12.89
CA THR A 264 41.86 -3.02 -11.66
C THR A 264 40.85 -2.25 -10.79
N GLU A 265 40.92 -0.92 -10.78
CA GLU A 265 40.00 -0.07 -10.02
C GLU A 265 38.60 -0.06 -10.64
N THR A 266 38.51 0.05 -11.97
CA THR A 266 37.23 0.01 -12.69
C THR A 266 36.58 -1.38 -12.57
N PHE A 267 37.38 -2.45 -12.61
CA PHE A 267 36.89 -3.80 -12.37
C PHE A 267 36.34 -3.96 -10.95
N ALA A 268 37.09 -3.51 -9.94
CA ALA A 268 36.64 -3.57 -8.54
C ALA A 268 35.36 -2.74 -8.31
N ALA A 269 35.25 -1.57 -8.94
CA ALA A 269 34.05 -0.74 -8.88
C ALA A 269 32.82 -1.46 -9.46
N HIS A 270 32.94 -2.07 -10.65
CA HIS A 270 31.84 -2.86 -11.23
C HIS A 270 31.54 -4.11 -10.42
N ALA A 271 32.54 -4.81 -9.89
CA ALA A 271 32.33 -5.98 -9.04
C ALA A 271 31.54 -5.61 -7.79
N THR A 272 31.94 -4.55 -7.07
CA THR A 272 31.23 -4.07 -5.88
C THR A 272 29.84 -3.57 -6.23
N ALA A 273 29.69 -2.74 -7.27
CA ALA A 273 28.37 -2.22 -7.67
C ALA A 273 27.40 -3.36 -8.05
N GLY A 274 27.86 -4.33 -8.86
CA GLY A 274 27.04 -5.45 -9.31
C GLY A 274 26.63 -6.40 -8.18
N VAL A 275 27.56 -6.72 -7.27
CA VAL A 275 27.31 -7.57 -6.10
C VAL A 275 26.36 -6.88 -5.11
N THR A 276 26.61 -5.62 -4.78
CA THR A 276 25.76 -4.87 -3.85
C THR A 276 24.36 -4.69 -4.43
N ALA A 277 24.22 -4.38 -5.72
CA ALA A 277 22.92 -4.29 -6.38
C ALA A 277 22.16 -5.62 -6.33
N TRP A 278 22.84 -6.76 -6.53
CA TRP A 278 22.23 -8.08 -6.44
C TRP A 278 21.76 -8.40 -5.02
N VAL A 279 22.60 -8.14 -4.02
CA VAL A 279 22.26 -8.35 -2.61
C VAL A 279 21.07 -7.48 -2.20
N ALA A 280 21.09 -6.20 -2.55
CA ALA A 280 20.00 -5.27 -2.30
C ALA A 280 18.70 -5.74 -2.95
N TYR A 281 18.73 -6.17 -4.21
CA TYR A 281 17.56 -6.76 -4.88
C TYR A 281 17.01 -7.99 -4.12
N ARG A 282 17.89 -8.89 -3.65
CA ARG A 282 17.46 -10.08 -2.91
C ARG A 282 16.80 -9.72 -1.58
N TYR A 283 17.33 -8.73 -0.86
CA TYR A 283 16.71 -8.24 0.37
C TYR A 283 15.41 -7.51 0.10
N LEU A 284 15.36 -6.61 -0.89
CA LEU A 284 14.15 -5.90 -1.27
C LEU A 284 13.05 -6.87 -1.71
N ASN A 285 13.37 -7.87 -2.54
CA ASN A 285 12.39 -8.87 -2.97
C ASN A 285 11.89 -9.73 -1.79
N ALA A 286 12.78 -10.12 -0.87
CA ALA A 286 12.39 -10.86 0.33
C ALA A 286 11.50 -10.00 1.25
N LEU A 287 11.85 -8.73 1.42
CA LEU A 287 11.10 -7.77 2.21
C LEU A 287 9.74 -7.49 1.58
N HIS A 288 9.68 -7.26 0.27
CA HIS A 288 8.43 -7.05 -0.46
C HIS A 288 7.51 -8.27 -0.35
N THR A 289 8.07 -9.48 -0.40
CA THR A 289 7.31 -10.71 -0.18
C THR A 289 6.76 -10.82 1.25
N ALA A 290 7.51 -10.34 2.25
CA ALA A 290 7.14 -10.44 3.66
C ALA A 290 6.18 -9.32 4.10
N ASP A 291 6.48 -8.08 3.72
CA ASP A 291 5.73 -6.86 3.99
C ASP A 291 5.93 -5.84 2.83
N PRO A 292 5.00 -5.82 1.86
CA PRO A 292 5.07 -4.90 0.73
C PRO A 292 5.09 -3.42 1.11
N ARG A 293 4.45 -3.03 2.22
CA ARG A 293 4.37 -1.62 2.66
C ARG A 293 5.65 -1.18 3.33
N LEU A 294 6.23 -2.04 4.18
CA LEU A 294 7.54 -1.75 4.74
C LEU A 294 8.59 -1.68 3.63
N ALA A 295 8.49 -2.54 2.62
CA ALA A 295 9.36 -2.45 1.45
C ALA A 295 9.19 -1.12 0.70
N ALA A 296 7.95 -0.70 0.41
CA ALA A 296 7.67 0.58 -0.23
C ALA A 296 8.12 1.78 0.62
N GLN A 297 7.91 1.73 1.93
CA GLN A 297 8.36 2.74 2.87
C GLN A 297 9.89 2.85 2.87
N ILE A 298 10.61 1.73 2.97
CA ILE A 298 12.08 1.75 2.95
C ILE A 298 12.60 2.25 1.60
N VAL A 299 11.97 1.89 0.48
CA VAL A 299 12.33 2.44 -0.84
C VAL A 299 12.13 3.96 -0.87
N ALA A 300 11.00 4.46 -0.39
CA ALA A 300 10.72 5.90 -0.33
C ALA A 300 11.68 6.64 0.62
N GLU A 301 11.94 6.12 1.82
CA GLU A 301 12.90 6.68 2.78
C GLU A 301 14.31 6.71 2.19
N THR A 302 14.74 5.62 1.54
CA THR A 302 16.04 5.55 0.87
C THR A 302 16.12 6.54 -0.28
N ALA A 303 15.04 6.72 -1.05
CA ALA A 303 14.98 7.71 -2.12
C ALA A 303 15.13 9.14 -1.57
N ASP A 304 14.43 9.48 -0.49
CA ASP A 304 14.53 10.78 0.18
C ASP A 304 15.96 11.01 0.73
N GLU A 305 16.58 10.00 1.33
CA GLU A 305 17.97 10.07 1.82
C GLU A 305 18.96 10.30 0.67
N LEU A 306 18.79 9.60 -0.45
CA LEU A 306 19.66 9.75 -1.62
C LEU A 306 19.48 11.12 -2.29
N ASP A 307 18.23 11.61 -2.40
CA ASP A 307 17.90 12.92 -2.97
C ASP A 307 18.46 14.08 -2.13
N SER A 308 18.58 13.89 -0.80
CA SER A 308 19.18 14.90 0.08
C SER A 308 20.68 15.15 -0.18
N GLY A 309 21.38 14.18 -0.77
CA GLY A 309 22.83 14.21 -0.96
C GLY A 309 23.68 14.02 0.31
N GLU A 310 23.06 13.80 1.48
CA GLU A 310 23.72 13.69 2.79
C GLU A 310 24.02 12.22 3.20
N ILE A 311 24.10 11.31 2.22
CA ILE A 311 24.25 9.86 2.42
C ILE A 311 25.40 9.50 3.39
N GLY A 312 26.49 10.26 3.35
CA GLY A 312 27.63 10.06 4.25
C GLY A 312 27.29 10.31 5.72
N GLU A 313 26.43 11.29 6.02
CA GLU A 313 26.00 11.60 7.38
C GLU A 313 25.01 10.55 7.91
N PHE A 314 24.07 10.10 7.07
CA PHE A 314 23.16 9.00 7.41
C PHE A 314 23.91 7.71 7.70
N ALA A 315 24.87 7.34 6.84
CA ALA A 315 25.71 6.16 7.04
C ALA A 315 26.54 6.25 8.33
N TRP A 316 27.07 7.44 8.66
CA TRP A 316 27.82 7.68 9.88
C TRP A 316 26.95 7.51 11.14
N ALA A 317 25.75 8.09 11.13
CA ALA A 317 24.79 7.97 12.22
C ALA A 317 24.32 6.52 12.42
N ALA A 318 24.03 5.81 11.33
CA ALA A 318 23.65 4.40 11.36
C ALA A 318 24.78 3.51 11.91
N ALA A 319 26.02 3.72 11.47
CA ALA A 319 27.18 2.98 11.96
C ALA A 319 27.40 3.20 13.47
N THR A 320 27.31 4.44 13.93
CA THR A 320 27.44 4.79 15.35
C THR A 320 26.33 4.14 16.18
N SER A 321 25.09 4.19 15.69
CA SER A 321 23.93 3.57 16.36
C SER A 321 24.03 2.05 16.45
N ALA A 322 24.66 1.41 15.46
CA ALA A 322 24.97 -0.01 15.46
C ALA A 322 26.17 -0.39 16.37
N GLY A 323 26.81 0.60 17.02
CA GLY A 323 27.95 0.39 17.92
C GLY A 323 29.30 0.27 17.20
N HIS A 324 29.38 0.71 15.95
CA HIS A 324 30.64 0.80 15.20
C HIS A 324 31.35 2.14 15.41
N ASP A 325 32.65 2.18 15.11
CA ASP A 325 33.48 3.39 15.10
C ASP A 325 33.76 3.82 13.65
N PRO A 326 32.92 4.68 13.04
CA PRO A 326 33.11 5.14 11.67
C PRO A 326 34.38 5.98 11.48
N GLN A 327 34.87 6.68 12.51
CA GLN A 327 36.12 7.43 12.44
C GLN A 327 37.31 6.50 12.22
N GLN A 328 37.34 5.36 12.93
CA GLN A 328 38.36 4.34 12.72
C GLN A 328 38.40 3.84 11.27
N TRP A 329 37.23 3.65 10.64
CA TRP A 329 37.17 3.21 9.24
C TRP A 329 37.71 4.26 8.28
N GLN A 330 37.37 5.53 8.50
CA GLN A 330 37.87 6.64 7.70
C GLN A 330 39.39 6.77 7.81
N ASP A 331 39.93 6.69 9.03
CA ASP A 331 41.37 6.77 9.28
C ASP A 331 42.13 5.59 8.64
N ALA A 332 41.57 4.38 8.75
CA ALA A 332 42.14 3.19 8.10
C ALA A 332 42.14 3.31 6.57
N HIS A 333 41.07 3.83 5.98
CA HIS A 333 40.98 4.07 4.54
C HIS A 333 41.97 5.15 4.08
N ALA A 334 42.08 6.26 4.82
CA ALA A 334 43.04 7.33 4.51
C ALA A 334 44.49 6.83 4.56
N LYS A 335 44.81 5.99 5.54
CA LYS A 335 46.12 5.32 5.63
C LYS A 335 46.38 4.41 4.43
N HIS A 336 45.40 3.57 4.07
CA HIS A 336 45.54 2.68 2.91
C HIS A 336 45.73 3.45 1.60
N LEU A 337 45.03 4.57 1.41
CA LEU A 337 45.26 5.45 0.25
C LEU A 337 46.66 6.03 0.25
N ALA A 338 47.15 6.53 1.40
CA ALA A 338 48.48 7.08 1.53
C ALA A 338 49.58 6.05 1.17
N ASP A 339 49.42 4.81 1.66
CA ASP A 339 50.33 3.69 1.38
C ASP A 339 50.33 3.35 -0.12
N ARG A 340 49.16 3.32 -0.78
CA ARG A 340 49.06 3.10 -2.25
C ARG A 340 49.74 4.20 -3.07
N THR A 341 49.62 5.46 -2.67
CA THR A 341 50.31 6.58 -3.35
C THR A 341 51.83 6.57 -3.13
N ALA A 342 52.31 6.02 -2.01
CA ALA A 342 53.74 5.90 -1.74
C ALA A 342 54.40 4.74 -2.51
N GLU A 343 53.64 3.71 -2.87
CA GLU A 343 54.11 2.54 -3.64
C GLU A 343 54.03 2.72 -5.17
N ALA A 344 53.37 3.77 -5.68
CA ALA A 344 53.34 4.09 -7.11
C ALA A 344 54.68 4.71 -7.55
N PRO A 345 55.45 4.09 -8.48
CA PRO A 345 56.73 4.65 -8.93
C PRO A 345 56.49 5.98 -9.65
N GLN A 346 57.24 7.01 -9.27
CA GLN A 346 57.36 8.25 -10.04
C GLN A 346 57.95 7.91 -11.41
N ASN A 347 57.09 7.84 -12.43
CA ASN A 347 57.49 7.84 -13.83
C ASN A 347 57.35 9.25 -14.39
#